data_AF-A0A0G0R7G4-F1
#
_entry.id   AF-A0A0G0R7G4-F1
#
_cell.length_a   1.000
_cell.length_b   1.000
_cell.length_c   1.000
_cell.angle_alpha   90.00
_cell.angle_beta   90.00
_cell.angle_gamma   90.00
#
_symmetry.space_group_name_H-M   'P 1'
#
loop_
_entity.id
_entity.type
_entity.pdbx_description
1 polymer ?
#
loop_
_entity_poly.entity_id
_entity_poly.type
_entity_poly.pdbx_seq_one_letter_code
_entity_poly.pdbx_strand_id
1 'polypeptide(L)'
;MRIRFNDFDLIVQVKPHDRFKRQGQNIVLDQKITFSQAALGDTIEIPTIDGIFKLKVRPGTQPGTLIRLQGKGVPHPQLNRRGDQYIRFIIEIPKNLSRRQKELLREF
;
A
#
# COMPACT_ATOMS: atom_id res chain seq x y z
N MET A 1 -19.74 8.65 4.05
CA MET A 1 -19.31 10.07 4.10
C MET A 1 -20.55 10.93 3.98
N ARG A 2 -20.76 11.92 4.86
CA ARG A 2 -21.89 12.85 4.78
C ARG A 2 -21.34 14.24 4.47
N ILE A 3 -21.84 14.88 3.42
CA ILE A 3 -21.56 16.27 3.08
C ILE A 3 -22.82 17.06 3.41
N ARG A 4 -22.69 18.11 4.21
CA ARG A 4 -23.82 18.97 4.61
C ARG A 4 -23.82 20.24 3.78
N PHE A 5 -24.99 20.60 3.26
CA PHE A 5 -25.28 21.90 2.66
C PHE A 5 -26.34 22.60 3.51
N ASN A 6 -26.65 23.86 3.20
CA ASN A 6 -27.65 24.62 3.97
C ASN A 6 -29.02 23.96 3.95
N ASP A 7 -29.43 23.41 2.81
CA ASP A 7 -30.80 22.93 2.59
C ASP A 7 -30.92 21.40 2.48
N PHE A 8 -29.80 20.68 2.32
CA PHE A 8 -29.80 19.23 2.14
C PHE A 8 -28.50 18.57 2.59
N ASP A 9 -28.58 17.25 2.80
CA ASP A 9 -27.42 16.41 3.07
C ASP A 9 -27.20 15.39 1.96
N LEU A 10 -25.94 15.21 1.59
CA LEU A 10 -25.51 14.18 0.65
C LEU A 10 -24.78 13.07 1.41
N ILE A 11 -25.36 11.86 1.41
CA ILE A 11 -24.76 10.68 2.03
C ILE A 11 -24.13 9.81 0.94
N VAL A 12 -22.80 9.80 0.90
CA VAL A 12 -22.01 8.94 0.00
C VAL A 12 -21.63 7.66 0.72
N GLN A 13 -22.08 6.53 0.20
CA GLN A 13 -21.59 5.20 0.58
C GLN A 13 -20.60 4.71 -0.48
N VAL A 14 -19.37 4.41 -0.05
CA VAL A 14 -18.33 3.91 -0.93
C VAL A 14 -18.33 2.39 -0.83
N LYS A 15 -18.48 1.70 -1.96
CA LYS A 15 -18.38 0.24 -2.00
C LYS A 15 -16.97 -0.20 -1.60
N PRO A 16 -16.81 -1.31 -0.86
CA PRO A 16 -15.49 -1.90 -0.62
C PRO A 16 -14.76 -2.17 -1.94
N HIS A 17 -13.45 -1.98 -1.93
CA HIS A 17 -12.57 -2.30 -3.06
C HIS A 17 -11.62 -3.42 -2.65
N ASP A 18 -11.32 -4.35 -3.56
CA ASP A 18 -10.55 -5.56 -3.25
C ASP A 18 -9.14 -5.27 -2.71
N ARG A 19 -8.53 -4.18 -3.20
CA ARG A 19 -7.15 -3.80 -2.86
C ARG A 19 -7.05 -2.59 -1.92
N PHE A 20 -8.00 -1.66 -1.98
CA PHE A 20 -7.86 -0.35 -1.36
C PHE A 20 -8.83 -0.22 -0.19
N LYS A 21 -8.29 0.03 1.00
CA LYS A 21 -9.10 0.32 2.18
C LYS A 21 -9.05 1.81 2.47
N ARG A 22 -10.18 2.50 2.30
CA ARG A 22 -10.31 3.92 2.66
C ARG A 22 -10.52 4.08 4.16
N GLN A 23 -9.71 4.93 4.79
CA GLN A 23 -9.84 5.35 6.18
C GLN A 23 -9.90 6.88 6.24
N GLY A 24 -11.10 7.44 6.31
CA GLY A 24 -11.30 8.90 6.17
C GLY A 24 -10.86 9.37 4.79
N GLN A 25 -9.84 10.23 4.73
CA GLN A 25 -9.21 10.65 3.46
C GLN A 25 -7.96 9.86 3.11
N ASN A 26 -7.50 8.95 3.97
CA ASN A 26 -6.34 8.13 3.69
C ASN A 26 -6.73 6.84 2.99
N ILE A 27 -5.81 6.30 2.20
CA ILE A 27 -5.93 4.98 1.58
C ILE A 27 -4.91 4.06 2.24
N VAL A 28 -5.30 2.84 2.57
CA VAL A 28 -4.40 1.79 3.04
C VAL A 28 -4.39 0.68 2.00
N LEU A 29 -3.19 0.25 1.62
CA LEU A 29 -2.93 -0.83 0.68
C LEU A 29 -1.98 -1.84 1.31
N ASP A 30 -2.36 -3.11 1.29
CA ASP A 30 -1.45 -4.21 1.58
C ASP A 30 -0.71 -4.60 0.30
N GLN A 31 0.57 -4.23 0.23
CA GLN A 31 1.41 -4.59 -0.90
C GLN A 31 2.21 -5.83 -0.57
N LYS A 32 2.05 -6.86 -1.40
CA LYS A 32 2.85 -8.06 -1.31
C LYS A 32 4.18 -7.87 -2.03
N ILE A 33 5.26 -8.32 -1.40
CA ILE A 33 6.61 -8.35 -1.98
C ILE A 33 7.25 -9.70 -1.70
N THR A 34 8.15 -10.16 -2.56
CA THR A 34 8.84 -11.43 -2.34
C THR A 34 9.89 -11.29 -1.23
N PHE A 35 10.28 -12.43 -0.65
CA PHE A 35 11.41 -12.48 0.29
C PHE A 35 12.69 -11.86 -0.30
N SER A 36 13.00 -12.11 -1.58
CA SER A 36 14.18 -11.54 -2.23
C SER A 36 14.10 -10.02 -2.36
N GLN A 37 12.95 -9.47 -2.74
CA GLN A 37 12.74 -8.02 -2.83
C GLN A 37 12.89 -7.34 -1.46
N ALA A 38 12.37 -7.97 -0.41
CA ALA A 38 12.50 -7.45 0.95
C ALA A 38 13.96 -7.51 1.45
N ALA A 39 14.66 -8.61 1.19
CA ALA A 39 16.03 -8.83 1.64
C ALA A 39 17.03 -7.96 0.86
N LEU A 40 16.95 -7.96 -0.47
CA LEU A 40 17.95 -7.36 -1.36
C LEU A 40 17.57 -5.94 -1.82
N GLY A 41 16.35 -5.51 -1.58
CA GLY A 41 15.79 -4.29 -2.14
C GLY A 41 15.35 -4.49 -3.60
N ASP A 42 14.47 -3.60 -4.06
CA ASP A 42 13.95 -3.60 -5.43
C ASP A 42 13.28 -2.25 -5.74
N THR A 43 12.91 -2.00 -6.99
CA THR A 43 12.00 -0.92 -7.38
C THR A 43 10.70 -1.53 -7.90
N ILE A 44 9.62 -1.32 -7.16
CA ILE A 44 8.31 -1.90 -7.48
C ILE A 44 7.31 -0.82 -7.89
N GLU A 45 6.29 -1.24 -8.63
CA GLU A 45 5.16 -0.40 -9.00
C GLU A 45 4.01 -0.56 -8.00
N ILE A 46 3.60 0.55 -7.41
CA ILE A 46 2.50 0.61 -6.44
C ILE A 46 1.27 1.23 -7.11
N PRO A 47 0.12 0.55 -7.09
CA PRO A 47 -1.12 1.17 -7.53
C PRO A 47 -1.56 2.23 -6.52
N THR A 48 -1.91 3.40 -7.02
CA THR A 48 -2.56 4.49 -6.29
C THR A 48 -3.92 4.77 -6.93
N ILE A 49 -4.74 5.60 -6.29
CA ILE A 49 -6.06 5.93 -6.85
C ILE A 49 -5.99 6.74 -8.15
N ASP A 50 -4.85 7.40 -8.47
CA ASP A 50 -4.68 8.18 -9.70
C ASP A 50 -3.75 7.50 -10.73
N GLY A 51 -3.31 6.27 -10.48
CA GLY A 51 -2.37 5.57 -11.36
C GLY A 51 -1.22 4.91 -10.61
N ILE A 52 -0.09 4.72 -11.28
CA ILE A 52 1.04 3.92 -10.77
C ILE A 52 2.12 4.83 -10.18
N PHE A 53 2.69 4.41 -9.04
CA PHE A 53 3.82 5.07 -8.39
C PHE A 53 5.00 4.11 -8.27
N LYS A 54 6.19 4.49 -8.74
CA LYS A 54 7.42 3.69 -8.57
C LYS A 54 8.01 3.91 -7.18
N LEU A 55 8.12 2.85 -6.40
CA LEU A 55 8.61 2.86 -5.03
C LEU A 55 9.87 2.01 -4.90
N LYS A 56 10.93 2.59 -4.33
CA LYS A 56 12.14 1.84 -3.96
C LYS A 56 11.94 1.14 -2.62
N VAL A 57 11.96 -0.19 -2.64
CA VAL A 57 12.05 -1.04 -1.45
C VAL A 57 13.52 -1.08 -1.01
N ARG A 58 13.77 -0.73 0.25
CA ARG A 58 15.14 -0.77 0.79
C ARG A 58 15.54 -2.22 1.12
N PRO A 59 16.80 -2.61 0.93
CA PRO A 59 17.30 -3.88 1.45
C PRO A 59 17.01 -4.01 2.95
N GLY A 60 16.67 -5.22 3.39
CA GLY A 60 16.30 -5.50 4.79
C GLY A 60 14.93 -4.96 5.22
N THR A 61 14.02 -4.68 4.29
CA THR A 61 12.64 -4.26 4.62
C THR A 61 11.92 -5.35 5.41
N GLN A 62 11.36 -5.00 6.57
CA GLN A 62 10.71 -5.97 7.47
C GLN A 62 9.23 -6.19 7.13
N PRO A 63 8.65 -7.36 7.44
CA PRO A 63 7.20 -7.57 7.38
C PRO A 63 6.44 -6.52 8.18
N GLY A 64 5.31 -6.05 7.66
CA GLY A 64 4.48 -5.05 8.33
C GLY A 64 5.00 -3.61 8.26
N THR A 65 6.16 -3.38 7.64
CA THR A 65 6.68 -2.03 7.40
C THR A 65 5.63 -1.16 6.72
N LEU A 66 5.39 0.03 7.27
CA LEU A 66 4.45 1.01 6.74
C LEU A 66 5.20 2.15 6.04
N ILE A 67 4.85 2.41 4.78
CA ILE A 67 5.36 3.55 4.01
C ILE A 67 4.21 4.51 3.71
N ARG A 68 4.46 5.81 3.95
CA ARG A 68 3.51 6.89 3.64
C ARG A 68 3.88 7.55 2.31
N LEU A 69 2.95 7.51 1.36
CA LEU A 69 2.97 8.32 0.15
C LEU A 69 2.12 9.58 0.38
N GLN A 70 2.80 10.70 0.56
CA GLN A 70 2.15 11.97 0.84
C GLN A 70 1.30 12.44 -0.34
N GLY A 71 0.07 12.88 -0.06
CA GLY A 71 -0.84 13.45 -1.06
C GLY A 71 -1.41 12.44 -2.05
N LYS A 72 -1.28 11.14 -1.80
CA LYS A 72 -1.82 10.06 -2.66
C LYS A 72 -3.11 9.43 -2.13
N GLY A 73 -3.71 9.98 -1.07
CA GLY A 73 -5.02 9.57 -0.54
C GLY A 73 -6.18 10.15 -1.34
N VAL A 74 -7.34 10.40 -0.72
CA VAL A 74 -8.55 10.94 -1.37
C VAL A 74 -8.61 12.47 -1.22
N PRO A 75 -9.01 13.23 -2.26
CA PRO A 75 -9.21 14.68 -2.14
C PRO A 75 -10.35 15.03 -1.17
N HIS A 76 -10.17 16.13 -0.44
CA HIS A 76 -11.18 16.64 0.47
C HIS A 76 -12.24 17.46 -0.31
N PRO A 77 -13.55 17.21 -0.14
CA PRO A 77 -14.58 17.89 -0.95
C PRO A 77 -14.63 19.42 -0.77
N GLN A 78 -14.33 19.91 0.43
CA GLN A 78 -14.45 21.33 0.80
C GLN A 78 -13.11 22.06 0.94
N LEU A 79 -11.99 21.34 0.89
CA LEU A 79 -10.67 21.90 1.19
C LEU A 79 -9.72 21.52 0.07
N ASN A 80 -8.82 22.42 -0.33
CA ASN A 80 -7.79 22.13 -1.33
C ASN A 80 -6.65 21.29 -0.74
N ARG A 81 -7.01 20.19 -0.07
CA ARG A 81 -6.09 19.24 0.57
C ARG A 81 -6.48 17.82 0.23
N ARG A 82 -5.51 16.93 0.36
CA ARG A 82 -5.66 15.51 0.05
C ARG A 82 -5.08 14.68 1.19
N GLY A 83 -5.68 13.52 1.43
CA GLY A 83 -5.08 12.56 2.36
C GLY A 83 -3.85 11.87 1.77
N ASP A 84 -3.34 10.88 2.49
CA ASP A 84 -2.16 10.11 2.12
C ASP A 84 -2.50 8.65 1.78
N GLN A 85 -1.60 7.98 1.08
CA GLN A 85 -1.67 6.52 0.91
C GLN A 85 -0.62 5.85 1.79
N TYR A 86 -1.05 4.88 2.60
CA TYR A 86 -0.21 4.05 3.44
C TYR A 86 -0.09 2.67 2.81
N ILE A 87 1.14 2.22 2.64
CA ILE A 87 1.46 0.91 2.07
C ILE A 87 2.01 0.07 3.20
N ARG A 88 1.37 -1.06 3.49
CA ARG A 88 1.89 -2.05 4.42
C ARG A 88 2.47 -3.22 3.64
N PHE A 89 3.74 -3.54 3.88
CA PHE A 89 4.37 -4.67 3.21
C PHE A 89 4.00 -6.00 3.86
N ILE A 90 3.56 -6.94 3.04
CA ILE A 90 3.40 -8.35 3.39
C ILE A 90 4.45 -9.13 2.60
N ILE A 91 5.35 -9.81 3.32
CA ILE A 91 6.39 -10.60 2.66
C ILE A 91 5.83 -11.97 2.32
N GLU A 92 5.87 -12.32 1.03
CA GLU A 92 5.55 -13.66 0.56
C GLU A 92 6.79 -14.55 0.67
N ILE A 93 6.70 -15.52 1.59
CA ILE A 93 7.73 -16.54 1.78
C ILE A 93 7.47 -17.68 0.79
N PRO A 94 8.48 -18.07 -0.02
CA PRO A 94 8.31 -19.14 -1.00
C PRO A 94 8.02 -20.48 -0.30
N LYS A 95 6.98 -21.19 -0.77
CA LYS A 95 6.60 -22.51 -0.24
C LYS A 95 7.46 -23.65 -0.79
N ASN A 96 7.95 -23.49 -2.03
CA ASN A 96 8.73 -24.49 -2.73
C ASN A 96 10.10 -23.92 -3.06
N LEU A 97 11.15 -24.57 -2.54
CA LEU A 97 12.54 -24.19 -2.76
C LEU A 97 13.31 -25.38 -3.31
N SER A 98 14.14 -25.13 -4.32
CA SER A 98 15.07 -26.13 -4.85
C SER A 98 16.11 -26.52 -3.80
N ARG A 99 16.76 -27.67 -3.97
CA ARG A 99 17.85 -28.10 -3.09
C ARG A 99 18.92 -27.01 -2.95
N ARG A 100 19.33 -26.42 -4.08
CA ARG A 100 20.32 -25.34 -4.12
C ARG A 100 19.88 -24.09 -3.36
N GLN A 101 18.61 -23.69 -3.49
CA GLN A 101 18.08 -22.53 -2.75
C GLN A 101 18.01 -22.77 -1.24
N LYS A 102 17.67 -24.00 -0.81
CA LYS A 102 17.67 -24.36 0.61
C LYS A 102 19.08 -24.36 1.21
N GLU A 103 20.08 -24.84 0.46
CA GLU A 103 21.49 -24.79 0.87
C GLU A 103 21.94 -23.34 1.06
N LEU A 104 21.72 -22.47 0.06
CA LEU A 104 22.06 -21.05 0.13
C LEU A 104 21.41 -20.32 1.31
N LEU A 105 20.16 -20.67 1.67
CA LEU A 105 19.47 -20.06 2.82
C LEU A 105 19.95 -20.60 4.18
N ARG A 106 20.66 -21.73 4.23
CA ARG A 106 21.27 -22.27 5.47
C ARG A 106 22.67 -21.75 5.72
N GLU A 107 23.35 -21.28 4.67
CA GLU A 107 24.68 -20.66 4.76
C GLU A 107 24.63 -19.20 5.24
N PHE A 108 23.43 -18.58 5.21
CA PHE A 108 23.14 -17.27 5.78
C PHE A 108 22.90 -17.35 7.29
#